data_AF-A0A0B0PW75-F1
#
_entry.id   AF-A0A0B0PW75-F1
#
_cell.length_a   1.000
_cell.length_b   1.000
_cell.length_c   1.000
_cell.angle_alpha   90.00
_cell.angle_beta   90.00
_cell.angle_gamma   90.00
#
_symmetry.space_group_name_H-M   'P 1'
#
loop_
_entity.id
_entity.type
_entity.pdbx_description
1 polymer ?
#
loop_
_entity_poly.entity_id
_entity_poly.type
_entity_poly.pdbx_seq_one_letter_code
_entity_poly.pdbx_strand_id
1 'polypeptide(L)'
;MEHQVQFAGILSQDPSQNPDFYNWNKVKLRYCDGASFAGHPESEFKNGRKLFFRGQLIWEAMMNELLSLGLSKAKEAFLTGCSAGGLATFIHCDDFRDQLPKDATVKCLADAGYFLDEPDILGNRTMLAFYRDVLQLQGVAKSLQQDCVGRMEPVKAGSCFIYCIFPQEIIKNVKTPFFVVNPAYDSWQIENILVPIGSDPQGYWSSCRLSIKKCDATQVKRLQGYRDAMLKALSMFQRNEEGGMFINSCFSHCQTSYSAWHSPNSPRINNKTIAESVGDWYFNRKESKLIDCPYPCNPTCNNDDYTSSVLSAAV
;
A
#
# COMPACT_ATOMS: atom_id res chain seq x y z
N MET A 1 10.71 25.53 10.63
CA MET A 1 11.58 24.48 11.22
C MET A 1 11.00 23.16 10.80
N GLU A 2 11.79 22.30 10.17
CA GLU A 2 11.32 20.94 9.86
C GLU A 2 11.09 20.19 11.17
N HIS A 3 9.86 19.72 11.38
CA HIS A 3 9.56 18.87 12.53
C HIS A 3 10.26 17.52 12.36
N GLN A 4 10.99 17.07 13.39
CA GLN A 4 11.56 15.73 13.44
C GLN A 4 10.45 14.69 13.20
N VAL A 5 10.69 13.75 12.31
CA VAL A 5 9.74 12.66 12.07
C VAL A 5 9.97 11.59 13.12
N GLN A 6 8.97 11.34 13.95
CA GLN A 6 9.03 10.27 14.93
C GLN A 6 9.04 8.90 14.22
N PHE A 7 9.95 8.03 14.64
CA PHE A 7 9.94 6.62 14.26
C PHE A 7 9.07 5.83 15.24
N ALA A 8 8.12 5.08 14.69
CA ALA A 8 7.14 4.27 15.42
C ALA A 8 6.78 3.03 14.60
N GLY A 9 6.08 2.06 15.20
CA GLY A 9 5.73 0.80 14.54
C GLY A 9 6.97 0.08 14.02
N ILE A 10 6.98 -0.30 12.75
CA ILE A 10 8.11 -0.98 12.09
C ILE A 10 9.43 -0.17 12.09
N LEU A 11 9.37 1.15 12.30
CA LEU A 11 10.54 2.01 12.43
C LEU A 11 10.98 2.22 13.89
N SER A 12 10.18 1.81 14.88
CA SER A 12 10.51 2.01 16.30
C SER A 12 11.83 1.35 16.68
N GLN A 13 12.59 1.99 17.56
CA GLN A 13 13.82 1.46 18.16
C GLN A 13 13.54 0.70 19.46
N ASP A 14 12.28 0.68 19.92
CA ASP A 14 11.86 -0.07 21.10
C ASP A 14 11.62 -1.54 20.72
N PRO A 15 12.39 -2.51 21.27
CA PRO A 15 12.20 -3.93 20.97
C PRO A 15 10.84 -4.46 21.41
N SER A 16 10.16 -3.83 22.37
CA SER A 16 8.80 -4.21 22.75
C SER A 16 7.73 -3.79 21.74
N GLN A 17 8.08 -2.86 20.84
CA GLN A 17 7.21 -2.39 19.75
C GLN A 17 7.67 -2.86 18.38
N ASN A 18 8.94 -3.27 18.24
CA ASN A 18 9.53 -3.68 16.97
C ASN A 18 10.55 -4.81 17.15
N PRO A 19 10.10 -6.01 17.57
CA PRO A 19 10.97 -7.03 18.13
C PRO A 19 12.11 -7.47 17.21
N ASP A 20 11.87 -7.57 15.91
CA ASP A 20 12.87 -8.10 14.98
C ASP A 20 13.69 -7.02 14.27
N PHE A 21 13.15 -5.79 14.14
CA PHE A 21 13.80 -4.73 13.35
C PHE A 21 14.23 -3.52 14.17
N TYR A 22 14.10 -3.52 15.51
CA TYR A 22 14.36 -2.34 16.35
C TYR A 22 15.77 -1.75 16.17
N ASN A 23 16.78 -2.61 16.00
CA ASN A 23 18.19 -2.21 15.90
C ASN A 23 18.71 -2.06 14.46
N TRP A 24 17.80 -1.98 13.48
CA TRP A 24 18.18 -1.78 12.08
C TRP A 24 18.43 -0.30 11.79
N ASN A 25 19.23 -0.02 10.76
CA ASN A 25 19.28 1.33 10.19
C ASN A 25 17.90 1.69 9.63
N LYS A 26 17.36 2.84 10.01
CA LYS A 26 16.01 3.29 9.64
C LYS A 26 16.09 4.53 8.76
N VAL A 27 15.37 4.49 7.64
CA VAL A 27 15.23 5.60 6.71
C VAL A 27 13.74 5.80 6.43
N LYS A 28 13.29 7.05 6.41
CA LYS A 28 11.93 7.41 6.02
C LYS A 28 11.98 8.47 4.93
N LEU A 29 11.55 8.10 3.73
CA LEU A 29 11.40 9.04 2.62
C LEU A 29 10.08 9.80 2.79
N ARG A 30 10.14 11.13 2.79
CA ARG A 30 8.93 11.95 2.82
C ARG A 30 8.32 11.95 1.42
N TYR A 31 7.04 11.62 1.35
CA TYR A 31 6.30 11.61 0.11
C TYR A 31 5.92 13.05 -0.30
N CYS A 32 6.32 13.45 -1.51
CA CYS A 32 6.14 14.81 -2.01
C CYS A 32 5.94 14.92 -3.53
N ASP A 33 5.80 13.79 -4.24
CA ASP A 33 5.67 13.78 -5.70
C ASP A 33 4.23 13.62 -6.20
N GLY A 34 3.37 12.94 -5.43
CA GLY A 34 1.95 12.75 -5.79
C GLY A 34 1.66 11.58 -6.73
N ALA A 35 2.63 10.71 -7.05
CA ALA A 35 2.42 9.50 -7.85
C ALA A 35 3.24 8.32 -7.33
N SER A 36 3.29 8.13 -6.01
CA SER A 36 3.97 6.98 -5.39
C SER A 36 5.42 6.79 -5.86
N PHE A 37 6.18 7.89 -5.98
CA PHE A 37 7.54 7.93 -6.52
C PHE A 37 7.69 7.46 -7.97
N ALA A 38 6.61 7.41 -8.75
CA ALA A 38 6.62 6.91 -10.12
C ALA A 38 6.44 8.00 -11.19
N GLY A 39 6.26 9.27 -10.80
CA GLY A 39 6.18 10.37 -11.76
C GLY A 39 7.50 10.59 -12.51
N HIS A 40 7.46 10.53 -13.85
CA HIS A 40 8.63 10.70 -14.72
C HIS A 40 8.27 11.42 -16.05
N PRO A 41 7.81 12.69 -15.99
CA PRO A 41 7.42 13.44 -17.18
C PRO A 41 8.64 13.81 -18.03
N GLU A 42 8.49 13.84 -19.36
CA GLU A 42 9.54 14.26 -20.31
C GLU A 42 9.99 15.71 -20.09
N SER A 43 9.07 16.55 -19.61
CA SER A 43 9.35 17.95 -19.32
C SER A 43 8.37 18.48 -18.29
N GLU A 44 8.79 19.52 -17.57
CA GLU A 44 7.95 20.18 -16.59
C GLU A 44 6.74 20.86 -17.23
N PHE A 45 5.63 20.89 -16.49
CA PHE A 45 4.39 21.49 -16.96
C PHE A 45 4.58 23.00 -17.17
N LYS A 46 4.51 23.47 -18.43
CA LYS A 46 4.88 24.86 -18.79
C LYS A 46 3.80 25.91 -18.49
N ASN A 47 2.65 25.53 -17.93
CA ASN A 47 1.50 26.44 -17.73
C ASN A 47 1.61 27.38 -16.51
N GLY A 48 2.83 27.72 -16.07
CA GLY A 48 3.06 28.73 -15.02
C GLY A 48 2.76 28.29 -13.57
N ARG A 49 2.32 27.04 -13.34
CA ARG A 49 2.20 26.46 -11.98
C ARG A 49 3.53 25.87 -11.54
N LYS A 50 3.96 26.13 -10.31
CA LYS A 50 5.23 25.67 -9.71
C LYS A 50 5.16 24.25 -9.13
N LEU A 51 4.44 23.32 -9.79
CA LEU A 51 4.37 21.92 -9.36
C LEU A 51 5.36 21.09 -10.18
N PHE A 52 6.09 20.21 -9.51
CA PHE A 52 7.10 19.35 -10.11
C PHE A 52 6.76 17.89 -9.78
N PHE A 53 6.46 17.09 -10.81
CA PHE A 53 6.11 15.68 -10.65
C PHE A 53 7.34 14.82 -10.89
N ARG A 54 8.22 14.73 -9.89
CA ARG A 54 9.56 14.15 -10.01
C ARG A 54 9.74 12.87 -9.20
N GLY A 55 8.67 12.09 -9.03
CA GLY A 55 8.68 10.90 -8.18
C GLY A 55 9.87 9.97 -8.46
N GLN A 56 10.06 9.60 -9.72
CA GLN A 56 11.13 8.67 -10.11
C GLN A 56 12.52 9.26 -9.87
N LEU A 57 12.70 10.55 -10.17
CA LEU A 57 13.98 11.24 -9.96
C LEU A 57 14.29 11.40 -8.46
N ILE A 58 13.27 11.61 -7.62
CA ILE A 58 13.44 11.64 -6.16
C ILE A 58 13.85 10.25 -5.67
N TRP A 59 13.19 9.18 -6.14
CA TRP A 59 13.57 7.80 -5.81
C TRP A 59 15.03 7.50 -6.16
N GLU A 60 15.45 7.80 -7.39
CA GLU A 60 16.82 7.57 -7.85
C GLU A 60 17.85 8.37 -7.04
N ALA A 61 17.56 9.66 -6.78
CA ALA A 61 18.44 10.50 -5.98
C ALA A 61 18.59 9.98 -4.53
N MET A 62 17.48 9.56 -3.90
CA MET A 62 17.50 9.00 -2.56
C MET A 62 18.23 7.66 -2.51
N MET A 63 18.02 6.77 -3.48
CA MET A 63 18.71 5.49 -3.55
C MET A 63 20.22 5.66 -3.70
N ASN A 64 20.67 6.55 -4.60
CA ASN A 64 22.08 6.85 -4.77
C ASN A 64 22.74 7.37 -3.48
N GLU A 65 22.07 8.28 -2.78
CA GLU A 65 22.56 8.81 -1.50
C GLU A 65 22.66 7.69 -0.45
N LEU A 66 21.61 6.89 -0.27
CA LEU A 66 21.59 5.81 0.71
C LEU A 66 22.64 4.73 0.45
N LEU A 67 22.86 4.38 -0.83
CA LEU A 67 23.94 3.47 -1.23
C LEU A 67 25.31 4.00 -0.81
N SER A 68 25.54 5.31 -0.95
CA SER A 68 26.79 5.95 -0.52
C SER A 68 26.97 5.98 1.01
N LEU A 69 25.86 6.11 1.75
CA LEU A 69 25.83 6.12 3.21
C LEU A 69 25.96 4.73 3.84
N GLY A 70 26.00 3.67 3.02
CA GLY A 70 26.31 2.31 3.48
C GLY A 70 25.31 1.24 3.09
N LEU A 71 24.17 1.61 2.48
CA LEU A 71 23.18 0.63 2.00
C LEU A 71 23.79 -0.34 0.97
N SER A 72 24.81 0.10 0.22
CA SER A 72 25.59 -0.73 -0.71
C SER A 72 26.36 -1.89 -0.04
N LYS A 73 26.46 -1.90 1.29
CA LYS A 73 27.13 -2.95 2.09
C LYS A 73 26.14 -3.73 2.95
N ALA A 74 24.83 -3.51 2.79
CA ALA A 74 23.81 -4.18 3.57
C ALA A 74 23.80 -5.70 3.28
N LYS A 75 23.71 -6.50 4.35
CA LYS A 75 23.47 -7.95 4.24
C LYS A 75 21.99 -8.29 4.24
N GLU A 76 21.18 -7.40 4.82
CA GLU A 76 19.74 -7.51 4.93
C GLU A 76 19.15 -6.13 4.63
N ALA A 77 18.11 -6.10 3.79
CA ALA A 77 17.41 -4.88 3.44
C ALA A 77 15.90 -5.14 3.33
N PHE A 78 15.11 -4.12 3.68
CA PHE A 78 13.66 -4.21 3.69
C PHE A 78 13.04 -2.93 3.17
N LEU A 79 12.40 -2.97 2.01
CA LEU A 79 11.64 -1.85 1.47
C LEU A 79 10.20 -1.93 1.96
N THR A 80 9.69 -0.85 2.55
CA THR A 80 8.30 -0.80 2.98
C THR A 80 7.72 0.61 2.92
N GLY A 81 6.41 0.68 2.72
CA GLY A 81 5.63 1.90 2.80
C GLY A 81 4.16 1.62 3.00
N CYS A 82 3.43 2.66 3.40
CA CYS A 82 1.99 2.61 3.54
C CYS A 82 1.28 3.43 2.45
N SER A 83 0.09 2.98 2.00
CA SER A 83 -0.82 3.76 1.15
C SER A 83 -0.16 4.03 -0.20
N ALA A 84 -0.01 5.29 -0.63
CA ALA A 84 0.83 5.66 -1.76
C ALA A 84 2.28 5.13 -1.63
N GLY A 85 2.85 5.09 -0.42
CA GLY A 85 4.14 4.42 -0.17
C GLY A 85 4.09 2.89 -0.28
N GLY A 86 2.93 2.28 -0.01
CA GLY A 86 2.71 0.85 -0.24
C GLY A 86 2.63 0.54 -1.73
N LEU A 87 1.94 1.39 -2.50
CA LEU A 87 1.95 1.35 -3.96
C LEU A 87 3.37 1.58 -4.52
N ALA A 88 4.12 2.54 -3.97
CA ALA A 88 5.52 2.75 -4.33
C ALA A 88 6.37 1.49 -4.07
N THR A 89 6.08 0.76 -3.00
CA THR A 89 6.75 -0.52 -2.72
C THR A 89 6.44 -1.56 -3.79
N PHE A 90 5.20 -1.65 -4.29
CA PHE A 90 4.89 -2.50 -5.44
C PHE A 90 5.69 -2.11 -6.68
N ILE A 91 5.75 -0.81 -6.98
CA ILE A 91 6.39 -0.28 -8.20
C ILE A 91 7.91 -0.49 -8.16
N HIS A 92 8.57 -0.18 -7.04
CA HIS A 92 10.03 -0.08 -6.95
C HIS A 92 10.74 -1.26 -6.28
N CYS A 93 10.03 -2.32 -5.88
CA CYS A 93 10.63 -3.42 -5.11
C CYS A 93 11.78 -4.12 -5.85
N ASP A 94 11.60 -4.46 -7.12
CA ASP A 94 12.64 -5.13 -7.90
C ASP A 94 13.80 -4.17 -8.22
N ASP A 95 13.51 -2.90 -8.55
CA ASP A 95 14.54 -1.85 -8.71
C ASP A 95 15.37 -1.64 -7.43
N PHE A 96 14.74 -1.76 -6.26
CA PHE A 96 15.43 -1.71 -4.97
C PHE A 96 16.34 -2.93 -4.77
N ARG A 97 15.85 -4.13 -5.09
CA ARG A 97 16.63 -5.38 -5.01
C ARG A 97 17.85 -5.33 -5.92
N ASP A 98 17.71 -4.84 -7.14
CA ASP A 98 18.74 -4.86 -8.16
C ASP A 98 19.93 -3.92 -7.85
N GLN A 99 19.71 -2.90 -7.01
CA GLN A 99 20.74 -1.96 -6.57
C GLN A 99 21.59 -2.48 -5.39
N LEU A 100 21.20 -3.59 -4.78
CA LEU A 100 21.82 -4.14 -3.57
C LEU A 100 22.78 -5.31 -3.88
N PRO A 101 23.70 -5.66 -2.95
CA PRO A 101 24.59 -6.80 -3.12
C PRO A 101 23.84 -8.09 -3.50
N LYS A 102 24.47 -8.92 -4.34
CA LYS A 102 23.84 -10.16 -4.82
C LYS A 102 23.56 -11.15 -3.69
N ASP A 103 24.42 -11.17 -2.68
CA ASP A 103 24.33 -12.00 -1.49
C ASP A 103 23.47 -11.40 -0.36
N ALA A 104 22.97 -10.16 -0.53
CA ALA A 104 22.06 -9.55 0.44
C ALA A 104 20.67 -10.21 0.40
N THR A 105 20.10 -10.43 1.58
CA THR A 105 18.68 -10.78 1.73
C THR A 105 17.85 -9.50 1.59
N VAL A 106 17.07 -9.41 0.53
CA VAL A 106 16.22 -8.25 0.26
C VAL A 106 14.78 -8.71 0.10
N LYS A 107 13.88 -8.07 0.82
CA LYS A 107 12.45 -8.33 0.74
C LYS A 107 11.67 -7.01 0.76
N CYS A 108 10.38 -7.06 0.40
CA CYS A 108 9.52 -5.88 0.35
C CYS A 108 8.19 -6.11 1.06
N LEU A 109 7.62 -5.06 1.66
CA LEU A 109 6.30 -5.10 2.28
C LEU A 109 5.48 -3.87 1.90
N ALA A 110 4.34 -4.10 1.27
CA ALA A 110 3.34 -3.04 1.05
C ALA A 110 2.24 -3.12 2.11
N ASP A 111 2.01 -2.01 2.79
CA ASP A 111 0.93 -1.83 3.75
C ASP A 111 -0.16 -0.93 3.18
N ALA A 112 -1.41 -1.39 3.16
CA ALA A 112 -2.57 -0.62 2.69
C ALA A 112 -2.39 -0.01 1.28
N GLY A 113 -1.51 -0.61 0.46
CA GLY A 113 -1.18 -0.15 -0.88
C GLY A 113 -1.84 -0.96 -2.00
N TYR A 114 -2.66 -1.97 -1.64
CA TYR A 114 -3.37 -2.81 -2.60
C TYR A 114 -4.72 -2.18 -2.99
N PHE A 115 -4.66 -1.12 -3.79
CA PHE A 115 -5.84 -0.41 -4.29
C PHE A 115 -6.57 -1.22 -5.37
N LEU A 116 -7.90 -1.36 -5.24
CA LEU A 116 -8.71 -2.14 -6.17
C LEU A 116 -9.33 -1.29 -7.29
N ASP A 117 -9.44 -1.89 -8.48
CA ASP A 117 -10.29 -1.38 -9.57
C ASP A 117 -11.71 -1.97 -9.50
N GLU A 118 -12.44 -1.64 -8.43
CA GLU A 118 -13.82 -2.05 -8.24
C GLU A 118 -14.79 -0.87 -8.44
N PRO A 119 -16.01 -1.11 -8.98
CA PRO A 119 -17.01 -0.07 -9.12
C PRO A 119 -17.49 0.47 -7.76
N ASP A 120 -17.69 1.79 -7.70
CA ASP A 120 -18.30 2.46 -6.56
C ASP A 120 -19.79 2.05 -6.37
N ILE A 121 -20.47 2.62 -5.37
CA ILE A 121 -21.90 2.33 -5.11
C ILE A 121 -22.85 2.78 -6.22
N LEU A 122 -22.41 3.61 -7.18
CA LEU A 122 -23.16 4.00 -8.38
C LEU A 122 -22.71 3.23 -9.64
N GLY A 123 -21.68 2.38 -9.54
CA GLY A 123 -21.14 1.59 -10.65
C GLY A 123 -20.02 2.28 -11.43
N ASN A 124 -19.50 3.42 -10.97
CA ASN A 124 -18.39 4.11 -11.62
C ASN A 124 -17.04 3.48 -11.22
N ARG A 125 -16.08 3.42 -12.16
CA ARG A 125 -14.70 3.02 -11.86
C ARG A 125 -13.86 4.21 -11.40
N THR A 126 -14.10 4.65 -10.16
CA THR A 126 -13.46 5.83 -9.56
C THR A 126 -11.94 5.72 -9.53
N MET A 127 -11.39 4.58 -9.09
CA MET A 127 -9.94 4.40 -9.01
C MET A 127 -9.27 4.37 -10.39
N LEU A 128 -9.91 3.73 -11.39
CA LEU A 128 -9.41 3.73 -12.76
C LEU A 128 -9.36 5.14 -13.34
N ALA A 129 -10.38 5.96 -13.09
CA ALA A 129 -10.39 7.36 -13.51
C ALA A 129 -9.29 8.16 -12.81
N PHE A 130 -9.14 8.00 -11.49
CA PHE A 130 -8.08 8.65 -10.72
C PHE A 130 -6.69 8.30 -11.24
N TYR A 131 -6.39 7.01 -11.43
CA TYR A 131 -5.10 6.60 -11.98
C TYR A 131 -4.88 7.04 -13.41
N ARG A 132 -5.92 7.10 -14.25
CA ARG A 132 -5.79 7.68 -15.60
C ARG A 132 -5.26 9.11 -15.52
N ASP A 133 -5.83 9.92 -14.64
CA ASP A 133 -5.45 11.32 -14.50
C ASP A 133 -4.03 11.45 -13.95
N VAL A 134 -3.65 10.63 -12.96
CA VAL A 134 -2.27 10.59 -12.42
C VAL A 134 -1.26 10.19 -13.49
N LEU A 135 -1.53 9.12 -14.25
CA LEU A 135 -0.63 8.64 -15.31
C LEU A 135 -0.43 9.69 -16.40
N GLN A 136 -1.49 10.36 -16.82
CA GLN A 136 -1.44 11.40 -17.86
C GLN A 136 -0.75 12.66 -17.36
N LEU A 137 -1.05 13.10 -16.14
CA LEU A 137 -0.50 14.33 -15.57
C LEU A 137 0.98 14.20 -15.23
N GLN A 138 1.39 13.07 -14.66
CA GLN A 138 2.71 12.89 -14.05
C GLN A 138 3.66 12.01 -14.86
N GLY A 139 3.24 11.49 -16.02
CA GLY A 139 4.11 10.72 -16.91
C GLY A 139 4.61 9.41 -16.28
N VAL A 140 3.72 8.65 -15.65
CA VAL A 140 4.09 7.49 -14.81
C VAL A 140 4.48 6.24 -15.62
N ALA A 141 4.05 6.12 -16.88
CA ALA A 141 4.19 4.90 -17.66
C ALA A 141 5.63 4.35 -17.77
N LYS A 142 6.64 5.23 -17.75
CA LYS A 142 8.06 4.85 -17.82
C LYS A 142 8.58 4.18 -16.54
N SER A 143 7.95 4.48 -15.40
CA SER A 143 8.32 3.93 -14.10
C SER A 143 7.60 2.62 -13.76
N LEU A 144 6.65 2.19 -14.61
CA LEU A 144 5.95 0.92 -14.44
C LEU A 144 6.73 -0.23 -15.08
N GLN A 145 6.34 -1.46 -14.76
CA GLN A 145 6.92 -2.66 -15.37
C GLN A 145 6.73 -2.64 -16.89
N GLN A 146 7.84 -2.55 -17.63
CA GLN A 146 7.82 -2.39 -19.09
C GLN A 146 7.21 -3.60 -19.80
N ASP A 147 7.31 -4.81 -19.23
CA ASP A 147 6.63 -6.00 -19.75
C ASP A 147 5.10 -5.88 -19.68
N CYS A 148 4.56 -5.16 -18.68
CA CYS A 148 3.12 -4.88 -18.62
C CYS A 148 2.76 -3.83 -19.67
N VAL A 149 3.49 -2.71 -19.72
CA VAL A 149 3.22 -1.61 -20.64
C VAL A 149 3.31 -2.07 -22.10
N GLY A 150 4.37 -2.79 -22.48
CA GLY A 150 4.59 -3.29 -23.84
C GLY A 150 3.58 -4.35 -24.29
N ARG A 151 3.12 -5.24 -23.39
CA ARG A 151 2.03 -6.20 -23.70
C ARG A 151 0.71 -5.50 -24.02
N MET A 152 0.50 -4.33 -23.45
CA MET A 152 -0.74 -3.56 -23.58
C MET A 152 -0.72 -2.57 -24.75
N GLU A 153 0.39 -2.47 -25.51
CA GLU A 153 0.53 -1.54 -26.65
C GLU A 153 -0.17 -1.95 -27.97
N PRO A 154 -0.46 -3.21 -28.33
CA PRO A 154 -1.05 -3.52 -29.64
C PRO A 154 -2.57 -3.79 -29.64
N VAL A 155 -3.37 -3.07 -28.85
CA VAL A 155 -4.85 -3.09 -29.02
C VAL A 155 -5.38 -1.68 -29.27
N LYS A 156 -6.03 -1.52 -30.43
CA LYS A 156 -6.72 -0.32 -30.93
C LYS A 156 -7.92 0.10 -30.05
N ALA A 157 -7.72 0.30 -28.75
CA ALA A 157 -8.67 0.91 -27.82
C ALA A 157 -7.86 1.67 -26.77
N GLY A 158 -8.10 2.98 -26.61
CA GLY A 158 -7.28 3.87 -25.81
C GLY A 158 -6.90 3.35 -24.40
N SER A 159 -5.63 3.54 -24.03
CA SER A 159 -5.12 3.52 -22.66
C SER A 159 -5.27 2.21 -21.86
N CYS A 160 -4.87 1.06 -22.42
CA CYS A 160 -4.83 -0.22 -21.67
C CYS A 160 -3.69 -0.27 -20.62
N PHE A 161 -2.62 0.51 -20.79
CA PHE A 161 -1.49 0.55 -19.84
C PHE A 161 -1.86 1.10 -18.45
N ILE A 162 -3.01 1.75 -18.28
CA ILE A 162 -3.48 2.23 -16.96
C ILE A 162 -3.59 1.07 -15.98
N TYR A 163 -3.93 -0.14 -16.46
CA TYR A 163 -4.01 -1.31 -15.58
C TYR A 163 -2.65 -1.67 -14.95
N CYS A 164 -1.53 -1.27 -15.57
CA CYS A 164 -0.19 -1.58 -15.08
C CYS A 164 0.22 -0.83 -13.81
N ILE A 165 -0.50 0.23 -13.40
CA ILE A 165 -0.27 0.84 -12.07
C ILE A 165 -1.00 0.09 -10.96
N PHE A 166 -2.01 -0.73 -11.27
CA PHE A 166 -2.72 -1.43 -10.22
C PHE A 166 -1.83 -2.52 -9.60
N PRO A 167 -1.77 -2.61 -8.26
CA PRO A 167 -1.04 -3.64 -7.54
C PRO A 167 -1.35 -5.06 -8.03
N GLN A 168 -2.60 -5.31 -8.41
CA GLN A 168 -3.05 -6.59 -8.96
C GLN A 168 -2.30 -7.01 -10.23
N GLU A 169 -1.83 -6.07 -11.06
CA GLU A 169 -1.03 -6.37 -12.25
C GLU A 169 0.46 -6.38 -11.93
N ILE A 170 0.94 -5.45 -11.11
CA ILE A 170 2.35 -5.33 -10.73
C ILE A 170 2.83 -6.59 -10.02
N ILE A 171 2.09 -7.06 -9.01
CA ILE A 171 2.48 -8.18 -8.15
C ILE A 171 2.64 -9.50 -8.91
N LYS A 172 2.05 -9.63 -10.11
CA LYS A 172 2.17 -10.83 -10.96
C LYS A 172 3.59 -11.04 -11.48
N ASN A 173 4.37 -9.97 -11.64
CA ASN A 173 5.72 -10.04 -12.19
C ASN A 173 6.81 -9.60 -11.21
N VAL A 174 6.46 -9.26 -9.96
CA VAL A 174 7.46 -8.97 -8.92
C VAL A 174 8.25 -10.25 -8.63
N LYS A 175 9.58 -10.16 -8.71
CA LYS A 175 10.50 -11.29 -8.51
C LYS A 175 11.03 -11.37 -7.08
N THR A 176 11.15 -10.22 -6.42
CA THR A 176 11.66 -10.12 -5.06
C THR A 176 10.61 -10.61 -4.06
N PRO A 177 10.97 -11.38 -3.01
CA PRO A 177 10.02 -11.83 -2.00
C PRO A 177 9.22 -10.67 -1.41
N PHE A 178 7.90 -10.80 -1.43
CA PHE A 178 6.97 -9.71 -1.14
C PHE A 178 5.97 -10.07 -0.04
N PHE A 179 5.63 -9.11 0.82
CA PHE A 179 4.61 -9.26 1.85
C PHE A 179 3.50 -8.22 1.67
N VAL A 180 2.24 -8.66 1.71
CA VAL A 180 1.08 -7.77 1.63
C VAL A 180 0.40 -7.66 2.99
N VAL A 181 0.49 -6.48 3.61
CA VAL A 181 -0.35 -6.11 4.75
C VAL A 181 -1.50 -5.27 4.20
N ASN A 182 -2.73 -5.72 4.31
CA ASN A 182 -3.86 -4.90 3.86
C ASN A 182 -5.11 -5.20 4.70
N PRO A 183 -5.77 -4.21 5.28
CA PRO A 183 -7.11 -4.42 5.82
C PRO A 183 -8.06 -4.82 4.68
N ALA A 184 -8.89 -5.84 4.89
CA ALA A 184 -9.95 -6.22 3.95
C ALA A 184 -11.04 -5.14 3.83
N TYR A 185 -11.15 -4.30 4.86
CA TYR A 185 -12.06 -3.15 4.95
C TYR A 185 -11.23 -1.88 5.11
N ASP A 186 -10.26 -1.66 4.20
CA ASP A 186 -9.41 -0.47 4.23
C ASP A 186 -10.25 0.81 4.22
N SER A 187 -10.09 1.62 5.27
CA SER A 187 -10.98 2.77 5.50
C SER A 187 -10.83 3.82 4.41
N TRP A 188 -9.60 4.02 3.92
CA TRP A 188 -9.32 4.99 2.85
C TRP A 188 -9.97 4.56 1.54
N GLN A 189 -9.86 3.27 1.17
CA GLN A 189 -10.50 2.74 -0.04
C GLN A 189 -12.02 2.79 0.05
N ILE A 190 -12.60 2.51 1.21
CA ILE A 190 -14.05 2.62 1.40
C ILE A 190 -14.50 4.06 1.19
N GLU A 191 -13.81 5.03 1.80
CA GLU A 191 -14.16 6.44 1.72
C GLU A 191 -13.92 7.06 0.33
N ASN A 192 -12.84 6.66 -0.37
CA ASN A 192 -12.39 7.36 -1.59
C ASN A 192 -12.62 6.58 -2.89
N ILE A 193 -12.83 5.26 -2.82
CA ILE A 193 -13.04 4.40 -3.99
C ILE A 193 -14.46 3.85 -4.01
N LEU A 194 -14.88 3.14 -2.97
CA LEU A 194 -16.18 2.45 -2.95
C LEU A 194 -17.34 3.43 -2.72
N VAL A 195 -17.17 4.39 -1.80
CA VAL A 195 -18.19 5.36 -1.40
C VAL A 195 -17.63 6.81 -1.39
N PRO A 196 -17.02 7.28 -2.50
CA PRO A 196 -16.60 8.67 -2.61
C PRO A 196 -17.75 9.62 -2.34
N ILE A 197 -17.47 10.82 -1.82
CA ILE A 197 -18.52 11.81 -1.46
C ILE A 197 -19.52 12.04 -2.59
N GLY A 198 -19.05 12.09 -3.84
CA GLY A 198 -19.90 12.30 -5.02
C GLY A 198 -20.87 11.15 -5.33
N SER A 199 -20.66 9.95 -4.80
CA SER A 199 -21.52 8.78 -5.05
C SER A 199 -22.63 8.59 -4.00
N ASP A 200 -22.61 9.35 -2.90
CA ASP A 200 -23.61 9.32 -1.82
C ASP A 200 -24.32 10.68 -1.62
N PRO A 201 -25.06 11.21 -2.61
CA PRO A 201 -25.65 12.54 -2.54
C PRO A 201 -26.75 12.66 -1.46
N GLN A 202 -27.36 11.55 -1.07
CA GLN A 202 -28.43 11.49 -0.07
C GLN A 202 -27.91 11.22 1.35
N GLY A 203 -26.61 10.96 1.50
CA GLY A 203 -25.97 10.75 2.79
C GLY A 203 -26.25 9.40 3.45
N TYR A 204 -26.73 8.40 2.71
CA TYR A 204 -27.05 7.08 3.25
C TYR A 204 -25.80 6.39 3.84
N TRP A 205 -24.64 6.60 3.22
CA TRP A 205 -23.37 6.03 3.63
C TRP A 205 -22.53 6.94 4.53
N SER A 206 -23.00 8.15 4.83
CA SER A 206 -22.18 9.18 5.47
C SER A 206 -21.61 8.79 6.83
N SER A 207 -22.35 8.02 7.64
CA SER A 207 -21.84 7.48 8.92
C SER A 207 -21.01 6.21 8.72
N CYS A 208 -21.47 5.29 7.87
CA CYS A 208 -20.83 4.00 7.60
C CYS A 208 -19.43 4.16 7.00
N ARG A 209 -19.25 5.09 6.04
CA ARG A 209 -17.95 5.35 5.40
C ARG A 209 -16.88 5.86 6.37
N LEU A 210 -17.29 6.47 7.49
CA LEU A 210 -16.38 7.02 8.50
C LEU A 210 -16.20 6.06 9.69
N SER A 211 -17.10 5.09 9.86
CA SER A 211 -17.00 4.06 10.89
C SER A 211 -17.81 2.83 10.52
N ILE A 212 -17.14 1.69 10.34
CA ILE A 212 -17.79 0.41 10.02
C ILE A 212 -18.84 -0.01 11.06
N LYS A 213 -18.70 0.46 12.31
CA LYS A 213 -19.65 0.20 13.40
C LYS A 213 -21.01 0.86 13.20
N LYS A 214 -21.08 1.89 12.34
CA LYS A 214 -22.30 2.64 12.03
C LYS A 214 -22.98 2.18 10.73
N CYS A 215 -22.47 1.11 10.13
CA CYS A 215 -23.07 0.50 8.94
C CYS A 215 -24.27 -0.37 9.29
N ASP A 216 -25.34 -0.29 8.50
CA ASP A 216 -26.44 -1.26 8.55
C ASP A 216 -26.07 -2.59 7.85
N ALA A 217 -26.97 -3.58 7.95
CA ALA A 217 -26.73 -4.91 7.37
C ALA A 217 -26.54 -4.90 5.84
N THR A 218 -27.21 -4.00 5.12
CA THR A 218 -27.08 -3.86 3.66
C THR A 218 -25.72 -3.27 3.30
N GLN A 219 -25.30 -2.25 4.04
CA GLN A 219 -23.98 -1.63 3.89
C GLN A 219 -22.87 -2.62 4.20
N VAL A 220 -22.96 -3.37 5.30
CA VAL A 220 -22.01 -4.43 5.66
C VAL A 220 -21.93 -5.50 4.56
N LYS A 221 -23.06 -5.93 3.99
CA LYS A 221 -23.07 -6.90 2.88
C LYS A 221 -22.32 -6.36 1.66
N ARG A 222 -22.46 -5.08 1.35
CA ARG A 222 -21.72 -4.44 0.24
C ARG A 222 -20.22 -4.32 0.55
N LEU A 223 -19.84 -4.00 1.78
CA LEU A 223 -18.44 -4.02 2.23
C LEU A 223 -17.84 -5.44 2.16
N GLN A 224 -18.61 -6.47 2.51
CA GLN A 224 -18.18 -7.87 2.37
C GLN A 224 -17.92 -8.24 0.90
N GLY A 225 -18.76 -7.77 -0.03
CA GLY A 225 -18.51 -7.93 -1.47
C GLY A 225 -17.19 -7.29 -1.92
N TYR A 226 -16.84 -6.11 -1.37
CA TYR A 226 -15.56 -5.45 -1.65
C TYR A 226 -14.36 -6.25 -1.11
N ARG A 227 -14.48 -6.80 0.11
CA ARG A 227 -13.52 -7.76 0.66
C ARG A 227 -13.33 -8.98 -0.26
N ASP A 228 -14.42 -9.56 -0.74
CA ASP A 228 -14.35 -10.75 -1.59
C ASP A 228 -13.66 -10.45 -2.93
N ALA A 229 -13.85 -9.25 -3.48
CA ALA A 229 -13.11 -8.76 -4.63
C ALA A 229 -11.59 -8.66 -4.35
N MET A 230 -11.21 -8.12 -3.19
CA MET A 230 -9.80 -8.08 -2.76
C MET A 230 -9.17 -9.47 -2.70
N LEU A 231 -9.84 -10.41 -2.02
CA LEU A 231 -9.34 -11.78 -1.88
C LEU A 231 -9.26 -12.50 -3.21
N LYS A 232 -10.23 -12.27 -4.10
CA LYS A 232 -10.18 -12.79 -5.46
C LYS A 232 -8.96 -12.24 -6.22
N ALA A 233 -8.69 -10.95 -6.13
CA ALA A 233 -7.54 -10.32 -6.77
C ALA A 233 -6.20 -10.86 -6.24
N LEU A 234 -6.11 -11.14 -4.93
CA LEU A 234 -4.93 -11.71 -4.28
C LEU A 234 -4.78 -13.23 -4.44
N SER A 235 -5.79 -13.94 -4.95
CA SER A 235 -5.82 -15.42 -4.97
C SER A 235 -4.65 -16.07 -5.71
N MET A 236 -4.11 -15.42 -6.75
CA MET A 236 -2.91 -15.90 -7.44
C MET A 236 -1.67 -15.69 -6.59
N PHE A 237 -1.50 -14.50 -6.00
CA PHE A 237 -0.36 -14.19 -5.14
C PHE A 237 -0.34 -15.06 -3.87
N GLN A 238 -1.49 -15.45 -3.34
CA GLN A 238 -1.58 -16.37 -2.21
C GLN A 238 -0.85 -17.71 -2.45
N ARG A 239 -0.72 -18.14 -3.71
CA ARG A 239 -0.02 -19.37 -4.08
C ARG A 239 1.50 -19.19 -4.22
N ASN A 240 2.02 -17.96 -4.19
CA ASN A 240 3.45 -17.70 -4.24
C ASN A 240 4.12 -18.22 -2.95
N GLU A 241 5.06 -19.14 -3.06
CA GLU A 241 5.74 -19.78 -1.92
C GLU A 241 6.63 -18.81 -1.13
N GLU A 242 7.19 -17.80 -1.78
CA GLU A 242 8.03 -16.78 -1.16
C GLU A 242 7.23 -15.55 -0.68
N GLY A 243 5.94 -15.51 -1.03
CA GLY A 243 5.01 -14.44 -0.65
C GLY A 243 4.50 -14.58 0.78
N GLY A 244 4.30 -13.45 1.44
CA GLY A 244 3.60 -13.36 2.72
C GLY A 244 2.36 -12.47 2.64
N MET A 245 1.40 -12.69 3.53
CA MET A 245 0.22 -11.83 3.65
C MET A 245 -0.35 -11.77 5.06
N PHE A 246 -0.87 -10.61 5.41
CA PHE A 246 -1.67 -10.37 6.61
C PHE A 246 -2.87 -9.51 6.23
N ILE A 247 -3.99 -10.19 5.94
CA ILE A 247 -5.24 -9.57 5.51
C ILE A 247 -6.24 -9.67 6.66
N ASN A 248 -6.33 -8.63 7.50
CA ASN A 248 -7.25 -8.60 8.62
C ASN A 248 -8.60 -7.97 8.28
N SER A 249 -9.57 -8.14 9.16
CA SER A 249 -10.92 -7.60 8.96
C SER A 249 -11.17 -6.29 9.72
N CYS A 250 -10.11 -5.54 9.99
CA CYS A 250 -10.21 -4.26 10.67
C CYS A 250 -10.58 -3.15 9.68
N PHE A 251 -11.38 -2.19 10.14
CA PHE A 251 -11.58 -0.92 9.46
C PHE A 251 -10.46 0.03 9.86
N SER A 252 -9.43 0.12 9.02
CA SER A 252 -8.20 0.85 9.32
C SER A 252 -7.44 1.20 8.03
N HIS A 253 -6.37 1.99 8.16
CA HIS A 253 -5.43 2.29 7.09
C HIS A 253 -4.02 2.48 7.71
N CYS A 254 -2.95 2.05 7.04
CA CYS A 254 -1.56 2.13 7.54
C CYS A 254 -1.23 1.43 8.86
N GLN A 255 -1.28 0.11 8.87
CA GLN A 255 -1.19 -0.69 10.08
C GLN A 255 0.25 -1.00 10.55
N THR A 256 1.24 -0.78 9.70
CA THR A 256 2.68 -0.95 10.03
C THR A 256 3.24 0.24 10.79
N SER A 257 2.52 1.36 10.77
CA SER A 257 2.85 2.56 11.53
C SER A 257 2.17 2.54 12.89
N TYR A 258 2.89 2.95 13.94
CA TYR A 258 2.35 3.08 15.30
C TYR A 258 1.90 1.75 15.95
N SER A 259 0.81 1.76 16.71
CA SER A 259 0.42 0.71 17.67
C SER A 259 -0.21 -0.54 17.04
N ALA A 260 -0.71 -0.45 15.79
CA ALA A 260 -1.26 -1.61 15.09
C ALA A 260 -0.20 -2.67 14.75
N TRP A 261 1.07 -2.25 14.64
CA TRP A 261 2.19 -3.12 14.31
C TRP A 261 2.47 -4.21 15.36
N HIS A 262 2.78 -3.78 16.60
CA HIS A 262 3.05 -4.68 17.73
C HIS A 262 2.82 -3.99 19.08
N SER A 263 1.75 -4.38 19.74
CA SER A 263 1.34 -3.93 21.07
C SER A 263 0.31 -4.92 21.65
N PRO A 264 -0.02 -4.82 22.95
CA PRO A 264 -1.10 -5.63 23.54
C PRO A 264 -2.46 -5.45 22.83
N ASN A 265 -2.69 -4.28 22.24
CA ASN A 265 -3.95 -3.93 21.56
C ASN A 265 -3.85 -4.03 20.03
N SER A 266 -2.78 -4.60 19.48
CA SER A 266 -2.65 -4.77 18.03
C SER A 266 -3.69 -5.76 17.50
N PRO A 267 -4.16 -5.58 16.25
CA PRO A 267 -4.96 -6.58 15.58
C PRO A 267 -4.17 -7.88 15.42
N ARG A 268 -4.86 -9.01 15.61
CA ARG A 268 -4.29 -10.36 15.56
C ARG A 268 -5.09 -11.26 14.66
N ILE A 269 -4.39 -12.12 13.91
CA ILE A 269 -4.97 -13.29 13.24
C ILE A 269 -4.28 -14.52 13.80
N ASN A 270 -5.04 -15.51 14.26
CA ASN A 270 -4.50 -16.71 14.91
C ASN A 270 -3.50 -16.37 16.05
N ASN A 271 -3.88 -15.37 16.87
CA ASN A 271 -3.11 -14.83 17.99
C ASN A 271 -1.76 -14.16 17.62
N LYS A 272 -1.45 -13.95 16.35
CA LYS A 272 -0.23 -13.25 15.90
C LYS A 272 -0.48 -11.81 15.51
N THR A 273 0.38 -10.89 15.94
CA THR A 273 0.38 -9.51 15.43
C THR A 273 0.94 -9.44 14.01
N ILE A 274 0.84 -8.26 13.39
CA ILE A 274 1.45 -7.97 12.10
C ILE A 274 2.97 -8.16 12.20
N ALA A 275 3.62 -7.57 13.23
CA ALA A 275 5.07 -7.70 13.42
C ALA A 275 5.56 -9.14 13.53
N GLU A 276 4.89 -9.97 14.33
CA GLU A 276 5.25 -11.39 14.49
C GLU A 276 5.13 -12.14 13.17
N SER A 277 4.07 -11.86 12.40
CA SER A 277 3.80 -12.50 11.11
C SER A 277 4.83 -12.09 10.04
N VAL A 278 5.16 -10.80 9.97
CA VAL A 278 6.16 -10.27 9.05
C VAL A 278 7.56 -10.72 9.44
N GLY A 279 7.89 -10.73 10.72
CA GLY A 279 9.15 -11.23 11.22
C GLY A 279 9.34 -12.72 10.94
N ASP A 280 8.31 -13.54 11.12
CA ASP A 280 8.37 -14.96 10.81
C ASP A 280 8.68 -15.20 9.33
N TRP A 281 8.02 -14.43 8.45
CA TRP A 281 8.26 -14.49 7.01
C TRP A 281 9.61 -13.91 6.60
N TYR A 282 10.01 -12.75 7.12
CA TYR A 282 11.23 -12.07 6.70
C TYR A 282 12.46 -12.95 6.98
N PHE A 283 12.53 -13.52 8.17
CA PHE A 283 13.65 -14.37 8.60
C PHE A 283 13.46 -15.86 8.24
N ASN A 284 12.47 -16.19 7.40
CA ASN A 284 12.16 -17.56 6.98
C ASN A 284 11.94 -18.54 8.16
N ARG A 285 11.42 -18.04 9.30
CA ARG A 285 11.08 -18.87 10.47
C ARG A 285 9.81 -19.68 10.23
N LYS A 286 8.82 -19.10 9.53
CA LYS A 286 7.55 -19.75 9.21
C LYS A 286 6.88 -19.08 8.01
N GLU A 287 6.15 -19.87 7.21
CA GLU A 287 5.21 -19.31 6.24
C GLU A 287 4.16 -18.46 6.96
N SER A 288 3.88 -17.27 6.42
CA SER A 288 2.90 -16.34 6.97
C SER A 288 1.97 -15.83 5.88
N LYS A 289 0.87 -16.58 5.67
CA LYS A 289 -0.25 -16.16 4.84
C LYS A 289 -1.53 -16.23 5.64
N LEU A 290 -1.88 -15.11 6.27
CA LEU A 290 -3.00 -15.01 7.19
C LEU A 290 -4.09 -14.14 6.57
N ILE A 291 -5.29 -14.72 6.45
CA ILE A 291 -6.50 -14.03 6.00
C ILE A 291 -7.56 -14.23 7.09
N ASP A 292 -8.15 -13.14 7.52
CA ASP A 292 -9.14 -13.11 8.61
C ASP A 292 -10.56 -13.40 8.11
N CYS A 293 -11.46 -13.73 9.03
CA CYS A 293 -12.88 -13.96 8.74
C CYS A 293 -13.62 -12.64 8.44
N PRO A 294 -14.79 -12.62 7.77
CA PRO A 294 -15.53 -11.38 7.51
C PRO A 294 -15.91 -10.59 8.79
N TYR A 295 -15.91 -9.26 8.72
CA TYR A 295 -16.38 -8.39 9.82
C TYR A 295 -17.80 -8.80 10.27
N PRO A 296 -18.12 -8.78 11.59
CA PRO A 296 -17.34 -8.25 12.72
C PRO A 296 -16.58 -9.31 13.54
N CYS A 297 -16.03 -10.34 12.91
CA CYS A 297 -15.54 -11.49 13.66
C CYS A 297 -14.28 -11.27 14.52
N ASN A 298 -13.44 -10.29 14.21
CA ASN A 298 -12.15 -10.11 14.88
C ASN A 298 -12.26 -9.10 16.03
N PRO A 299 -12.25 -9.55 17.30
CA PRO A 299 -12.43 -8.67 18.45
C PRO A 299 -11.19 -7.83 18.77
N THR A 300 -10.03 -8.12 18.14
CA THR A 300 -8.78 -7.39 18.37
C THR A 300 -8.64 -6.15 17.49
N CYS A 301 -9.57 -5.93 16.56
CA CYS A 301 -9.57 -4.76 15.69
C CYS A 301 -9.99 -3.49 16.45
N ASN A 302 -9.07 -2.54 16.54
CA ASN A 302 -9.38 -1.16 16.89
C ASN A 302 -9.87 -0.43 15.64
N ASN A 303 -11.12 -0.68 15.26
CA ASN A 303 -11.72 -0.05 14.09
C ASN A 303 -11.75 1.47 14.23
N ASP A 304 -11.21 2.18 13.24
CA ASP A 304 -11.15 3.63 13.19
C ASP A 304 -12.56 4.24 13.20
N ASP A 305 -12.67 5.44 13.77
CA ASP A 305 -13.88 6.25 13.76
C ASP A 305 -13.52 7.70 13.42
N TYR A 306 -13.82 8.10 12.19
CA TYR A 306 -13.52 9.43 11.67
C TYR A 306 -14.72 10.39 11.78
N THR A 307 -15.80 9.98 12.49
CA THR A 307 -17.04 10.78 12.54
C THR A 307 -16.89 12.11 13.29
N SER A 308 -15.81 12.26 14.05
CA SER A 308 -15.42 13.51 14.73
C SER A 308 -14.24 14.24 14.08
N SER A 309 -13.65 13.72 13.00
CA SER A 309 -12.45 14.28 12.37
C SER A 309 -12.72 14.74 10.94
N VAL A 310 -12.52 16.03 10.67
CA VAL A 310 -12.49 16.59 9.32
C VAL A 310 -11.04 16.56 8.84
N LEU A 311 -10.53 15.42 8.38
CA LEU A 311 -9.17 15.36 7.83
C LEU A 311 -9.09 14.45 6.61
N SER A 312 -8.80 15.08 5.47
CA SER A 312 -8.35 14.44 4.23
C SER A 312 -7.02 13.73 4.47
N ALA A 313 -6.99 12.41 4.34
CA ALA A 313 -5.75 11.70 4.12
C ALA A 313 -5.29 11.97 2.67
N ALA A 314 -4.19 12.69 2.53
CA ALA A 314 -3.57 12.96 1.23
C ALA A 314 -3.03 11.66 0.62
N VAL A 315 -3.37 11.44 -0.65
CA VAL A 315 -2.73 10.47 -1.57
C VAL A 315 -1.36 10.96 -1.98
#